data_AF-W1XC59-F1
#
_entry.id   AF-W1XC59-F1
#
_cell.length_a   1.000
_cell.length_b   1.000
_cell.length_c   1.000
_cell.angle_alpha   90.00
_cell.angle_beta   90.00
_cell.angle_gamma   90.00
#
_symmetry.space_group_name_H-M   'P 1'
#
loop_
_entity.id
_entity.type
_entity.pdbx_description
1 polymer ?
#
loop_
_entity_poly.entity_id
_entity_poly.type
_entity_poly.pdbx_seq_one_letter_code
_entity_poly.pdbx_strand_id
1 'polypeptide(L)'
;NRAATAVGLRCSADTLLRRLINTPETKQSGAPHVGIDEWAWHRGHCCGMLIVNPDTHRPLVLLPGRDQRTLATWFRKYPEIQVVSRDRSGVYATAAREGAPQARQVADRWHLLKNIGDEPERMMYRHMPLIRLVVRELSLKKSPEPEISVPVASLRRLERLKQHIRKKRHQRWTEVMALHNKGCSFREISRITG
;
A
#
# COMPACT_ATOMS: atom_id res chain seq x y z
N ASN A 1 22.18 5.02 9.74
CA ASN A 1 23.16 4.51 10.74
C ASN A 1 22.62 4.27 12.15
N ARG A 2 21.44 4.81 12.55
CA ARG A 2 20.87 4.64 13.90
C ARG A 2 20.64 3.17 14.30
N ALA A 3 20.16 2.32 13.39
CA ALA A 3 19.88 0.91 13.67
C ALA A 3 21.14 0.10 14.00
N ALA A 4 22.24 0.29 13.26
CA ALA A 4 23.49 -0.43 13.49
C ALA A 4 24.16 -0.04 14.82
N THR A 5 24.15 1.26 15.15
CA THR A 5 24.62 1.74 16.45
C THR A 5 23.77 1.18 17.60
N ALA A 6 22.45 1.08 17.43
CA ALA A 6 21.54 0.53 18.43
C ALA A 6 21.80 -0.95 18.76
N VAL A 7 22.37 -1.72 17.83
CA VAL A 7 22.79 -3.13 18.06
C VAL A 7 24.30 -3.28 18.28
N GLY A 8 25.02 -2.19 18.59
CA GLY A 8 26.44 -2.23 18.94
C GLY A 8 27.41 -2.45 17.77
N LEU A 9 26.91 -2.42 16.52
CA LEU A 9 27.75 -2.60 15.33
C LEU A 9 28.51 -1.30 15.01
N ARG A 10 29.85 -1.33 15.18
CA ARG A 10 30.75 -0.25 14.77
C ARG A 10 31.08 -0.36 13.28
N CYS A 11 30.13 0.00 12.42
CA CYS A 11 30.35 0.07 10.97
C CYS A 11 29.63 1.28 10.35
N SER A 12 30.17 1.80 9.25
CA SER A 12 29.50 2.85 8.48
C SER A 12 28.33 2.28 7.68
N ALA A 13 27.39 3.15 7.31
CA ALA A 13 26.30 2.78 6.41
C ALA A 13 26.83 2.17 5.09
N ASP A 14 27.91 2.71 4.54
CA ASP A 14 28.53 2.21 3.30
C ASP A 14 29.10 0.81 3.46
N THR A 15 29.63 0.48 4.65
CA THR A 15 30.12 -0.88 4.94
C THR A 15 28.95 -1.87 5.05
N LEU A 16 27.82 -1.47 5.62
CA LEU A 16 26.61 -2.31 5.64
C LEU A 16 26.04 -2.51 4.25
N LEU A 17 25.93 -1.45 3.45
CA LEU A 17 25.45 -1.53 2.07
C LEU A 17 26.36 -2.41 1.21
N ARG A 18 27.69 -2.25 1.30
CA ARG A 18 28.64 -3.11 0.60
C ARG A 18 28.48 -4.58 0.99
N ARG A 19 28.33 -4.88 2.28
CA ARG A 19 28.08 -6.26 2.74
C ARG A 19 26.77 -6.81 2.20
N LEU A 20 25.71 -6.02 2.20
CA LEU A 20 24.41 -6.41 1.66
C LEU A 20 24.49 -6.68 0.15
N ILE A 21 25.13 -5.79 -0.62
CA ILE A 21 25.33 -5.94 -2.06
C ILE A 21 26.18 -7.18 -2.37
N ASN A 22 27.18 -7.48 -1.55
CA ASN A 22 28.07 -8.63 -1.73
C ASN A 22 27.52 -9.93 -1.13
N THR A 23 26.32 -9.91 -0.53
CA THR A 23 25.71 -11.13 0.00
C THR A 23 25.18 -11.97 -1.16
N PRO A 24 25.57 -13.25 -1.28
CA PRO A 24 25.10 -14.08 -2.38
C PRO A 24 23.57 -14.21 -2.35
N GLU A 25 22.97 -14.03 -3.52
CA GLU A 25 21.52 -14.04 -3.68
C GLU A 25 20.99 -15.45 -3.41
N THR A 26 20.13 -15.60 -2.41
CA THR A 26 19.49 -16.88 -2.14
C THR A 26 18.43 -17.12 -3.20
N LYS A 27 18.74 -17.98 -4.18
CA LYS A 27 17.74 -18.42 -5.17
C LYS A 27 16.63 -19.17 -4.45
N GLN A 28 15.43 -18.61 -4.47
CA GLN A 28 14.25 -19.34 -4.01
C GLN A 28 13.94 -20.44 -5.04
N SER A 29 13.77 -21.67 -4.54
CA SER A 29 13.20 -22.77 -5.33
C SER A 29 11.80 -22.38 -5.81
N GLY A 30 11.45 -22.81 -7.03
CA GLY A 30 10.29 -22.36 -7.81
C GLY A 30 9.09 -21.99 -6.97
N ALA A 31 8.67 -20.72 -7.05
CA ALA A 31 7.53 -20.23 -6.31
C ALA A 31 6.25 -20.63 -7.07
N PRO A 32 5.42 -21.56 -6.54
CA PRO A 32 4.19 -21.95 -7.22
C PRO A 32 3.19 -20.78 -7.26
N HIS A 33 3.32 -19.81 -6.35
CA HIS A 33 2.45 -18.65 -6.26
C HIS A 33 3.28 -17.37 -6.41
N VAL A 34 2.74 -16.42 -7.16
CA VAL A 34 3.34 -15.11 -7.34
C VAL A 34 2.31 -14.00 -7.19
N GLY A 35 2.69 -12.91 -6.55
CA GLY A 35 1.95 -11.67 -6.47
C GLY A 35 2.59 -10.61 -7.37
N ILE A 36 1.79 -9.78 -8.02
CA ILE A 36 2.27 -8.65 -8.84
C ILE A 36 1.72 -7.34 -8.26
N ASP A 37 2.61 -6.37 -8.06
CA ASP A 37 2.24 -5.02 -7.65
C ASP A 37 3.11 -3.96 -8.37
N GLU A 38 2.70 -2.70 -8.30
CA GLU A 38 3.45 -1.57 -8.81
C GLU A 38 4.53 -1.13 -7.81
N TRP A 39 5.75 -0.96 -8.31
CA TRP A 39 6.85 -0.36 -7.56
C TRP A 39 7.12 1.05 -8.07
N ALA A 40 7.49 1.97 -7.18
CA ALA A 40 7.96 3.30 -7.57
C ALA A 40 9.31 3.60 -6.91
N TRP A 41 10.36 3.83 -7.72
CA TRP A 41 11.70 4.21 -7.22
C TRP A 41 11.68 5.59 -6.54
N HIS A 42 10.91 6.51 -7.11
CA HIS A 42 10.60 7.82 -6.57
C HIS A 42 9.11 8.08 -6.74
N ARG A 43 8.49 8.81 -5.81
CA ARG A 43 7.04 9.11 -5.85
C ARG A 43 6.61 9.59 -7.24
N GLY A 44 5.96 8.71 -8.01
CA GLY A 44 5.29 9.03 -9.26
C GLY A 44 6.15 9.21 -10.52
N HIS A 45 7.48 9.02 -10.48
CA HIS A 45 8.34 9.33 -11.64
C HIS A 45 8.87 8.10 -12.39
N CYS A 46 9.34 7.08 -11.68
CA CYS A 46 9.85 5.86 -12.29
C CYS A 46 9.15 4.68 -11.63
N CYS A 47 8.24 4.05 -12.37
CA CYS A 47 7.47 2.90 -11.90
C CYS A 47 7.97 1.60 -12.54
N GLY A 48 7.84 0.51 -11.80
CA GLY A 48 8.21 -0.85 -12.17
C GLY A 48 7.16 -1.84 -11.71
N MET A 49 7.40 -3.11 -11.98
CA MET A 49 6.56 -4.21 -11.51
C MET A 49 7.35 -5.00 -10.48
N LEU A 50 6.83 -5.05 -9.25
CA LEU A 50 7.36 -5.90 -8.21
C LEU A 50 6.63 -7.23 -8.27
N ILE A 51 7.39 -8.32 -8.38
CA ILE A 51 6.86 -9.67 -8.26
C ILE A 51 7.31 -10.22 -6.91
N VAL A 52 6.37 -10.73 -6.15
CA VAL A 52 6.58 -11.24 -4.79
C VAL A 52 6.14 -12.69 -4.70
N ASN A 53 6.76 -13.43 -3.79
CA ASN A 53 6.24 -14.71 -3.34
C ASN A 53 5.23 -14.41 -2.20
N PRO A 54 3.92 -14.68 -2.40
CA PRO A 54 2.90 -14.39 -1.41
C PRO A 54 2.94 -15.36 -0.21
N ASP A 55 3.63 -16.49 -0.32
CA ASP A 55 3.77 -17.45 0.79
C ASP A 55 4.89 -17.03 1.74
N THR A 56 6.00 -16.53 1.19
CA THR A 56 7.18 -16.12 1.99
C THR A 56 7.25 -14.62 2.25
N HIS A 57 6.37 -13.85 1.61
CA HIS A 57 6.33 -12.38 1.65
C HIS A 57 7.66 -11.75 1.18
N ARG A 58 8.39 -12.44 0.31
CA ARG A 58 9.69 -11.97 -0.21
C ARG A 58 9.56 -11.49 -1.65
N PRO A 59 10.23 -10.38 -2.01
CA PRO A 59 10.45 -10.03 -3.40
C PRO A 59 11.14 -11.17 -4.16
N LEU A 60 10.65 -11.46 -5.35
CA LEU A 60 11.27 -12.38 -6.30
C LEU A 60 12.04 -11.62 -7.37
N VAL A 61 11.42 -10.58 -7.94
CA VAL A 61 12.06 -9.73 -8.95
C VAL A 61 11.42 -8.35 -8.97
N LEU A 62 12.21 -7.36 -9.33
CA LEU A 62 11.75 -6.03 -9.70
C LEU A 62 12.03 -5.81 -11.19
N LEU A 63 10.98 -5.71 -11.99
CA LEU A 63 11.07 -5.47 -13.43
C LEU A 63 10.93 -3.96 -13.73
N PRO A 64 11.70 -3.44 -14.69
CA PRO A 64 11.57 -2.04 -15.11
C PRO A 64 10.29 -1.82 -15.92
N GLY A 65 9.67 -0.65 -15.73
CA GLY A 65 8.47 -0.25 -16.48
C GLY A 65 7.21 -1.03 -16.09
N ARG A 66 6.13 -0.79 -16.84
CA ARG A 66 4.81 -1.42 -16.66
C ARG A 66 4.33 -2.10 -17.94
N ASP A 67 5.26 -2.57 -18.74
CA ASP A 67 4.97 -3.12 -20.05
C ASP A 67 4.55 -4.60 -20.00
N GLN A 68 3.48 -4.93 -20.72
CA GLN A 68 2.91 -6.27 -20.80
C GLN A 68 3.93 -7.30 -21.29
N ARG A 69 4.69 -6.96 -22.34
CA ARG A 69 5.61 -7.89 -23.00
C ARG A 69 6.75 -8.27 -22.07
N THR A 70 7.25 -7.32 -21.30
CA THR A 70 8.28 -7.55 -20.28
C THR A 70 7.82 -8.56 -19.24
N LEU A 71 6.62 -8.37 -18.70
CA LEU A 71 6.04 -9.27 -17.70
C LEU A 71 5.71 -10.65 -18.27
N ALA A 72 5.12 -10.72 -19.47
CA ALA A 72 4.82 -12.00 -20.14
C ALA A 72 6.11 -12.78 -20.45
N THR A 73 7.18 -12.09 -20.85
CA THR A 73 8.50 -12.71 -21.09
C THR A 73 9.10 -13.25 -19.80
N TRP A 74 8.91 -12.56 -18.67
CA TRP A 74 9.33 -13.08 -17.38
C TRP A 74 8.56 -14.35 -17.01
N PHE A 75 7.23 -14.34 -17.14
CA PHE A 75 6.40 -15.51 -16.83
C PHE A 75 6.81 -16.78 -17.61
N ARG A 76 7.15 -16.65 -18.90
CA ARG A 76 7.56 -17.80 -19.74
C ARG A 76 8.81 -18.52 -19.23
N LYS A 77 9.63 -17.86 -18.41
CA LYS A 77 10.83 -18.47 -17.80
C LYS A 77 10.49 -19.39 -16.62
N TYR A 78 9.27 -19.30 -16.10
CA TYR A 78 8.83 -19.99 -14.88
C TYR A 78 7.51 -20.74 -15.14
N PRO A 79 7.54 -21.82 -15.95
CA PRO A 79 6.35 -22.62 -16.24
C PRO A 79 5.74 -23.27 -15.00
N GLU A 80 6.50 -23.40 -13.90
CA GLU A 80 6.05 -23.94 -12.63
C GLU A 80 5.07 -23.05 -11.86
N ILE A 81 4.89 -21.79 -12.25
CA ILE A 81 3.92 -20.88 -11.61
C ILE A 81 2.50 -21.42 -11.82
N GLN A 82 1.79 -21.59 -10.71
CA GLN A 82 0.43 -22.14 -10.66
C GLN A 82 -0.62 -21.07 -10.33
N VAL A 83 -0.25 -20.03 -9.57
CA VAL A 83 -1.17 -18.95 -9.18
C VAL A 83 -0.52 -17.60 -9.36
N VAL A 84 -1.27 -16.68 -9.97
CA VAL A 84 -0.89 -15.26 -10.11
C VAL A 84 -1.92 -14.41 -9.37
N SER A 85 -1.54 -13.89 -8.21
CA SER A 85 -2.26 -12.84 -7.48
C SER A 85 -1.92 -11.48 -8.08
N ARG A 86 -2.92 -10.73 -8.53
CA ARG A 86 -2.70 -9.41 -9.11
C ARG A 86 -3.83 -8.44 -8.76
N ASP A 87 -3.58 -7.16 -8.95
CA ASP A 87 -4.58 -6.10 -8.83
C ASP A 87 -5.64 -6.16 -9.97
N ARG A 88 -6.36 -5.08 -10.27
CA ARG A 88 -7.33 -5.06 -11.39
C ARG A 88 -6.73 -4.54 -12.72
N SER A 89 -5.40 -4.47 -12.84
CA SER A 89 -4.72 -4.02 -14.05
C SER A 89 -5.00 -4.95 -15.23
N GLY A 90 -5.51 -4.37 -16.32
CA GLY A 90 -5.67 -5.09 -17.58
C GLY A 90 -4.34 -5.57 -18.17
N VAL A 91 -3.28 -4.77 -18.00
CA VAL A 91 -1.93 -5.10 -18.46
C VAL A 91 -1.43 -6.38 -17.80
N TYR A 92 -1.58 -6.50 -16.47
CA TYR A 92 -1.14 -7.68 -15.73
C TYR A 92 -1.99 -8.90 -16.05
N ALA A 93 -3.30 -8.71 -16.22
CA ALA A 93 -4.20 -9.79 -16.60
C ALA A 93 -3.85 -10.39 -17.97
N THR A 94 -3.53 -9.53 -18.95
CA THR A 94 -3.11 -9.98 -20.29
C THR A 94 -1.72 -10.60 -20.26
N ALA A 95 -0.75 -10.00 -19.57
CA ALA A 95 0.60 -10.56 -19.43
C ALA A 95 0.59 -11.95 -18.78
N ALA A 96 -0.22 -12.15 -17.73
CA ALA A 96 -0.37 -13.45 -17.10
C ALA A 96 -1.02 -14.48 -18.05
N ARG A 97 -2.06 -14.08 -18.80
CA ARG A 97 -2.72 -14.96 -19.78
C ARG A 97 -1.78 -15.42 -20.89
N GLU A 98 -0.92 -14.52 -21.38
CA GLU A 98 0.01 -14.81 -22.48
C GLU A 98 1.31 -15.48 -22.04
N GLY A 99 1.78 -15.18 -20.82
CA GLY A 99 3.07 -15.61 -20.30
C GLY A 99 3.02 -16.84 -19.40
N ALA A 100 1.90 -17.03 -18.69
CA ALA A 100 1.66 -18.18 -17.82
C ALA A 100 0.19 -18.66 -17.96
N PRO A 101 -0.23 -19.15 -19.15
CA PRO A 101 -1.60 -19.59 -19.39
C PRO A 101 -2.05 -20.74 -18.48
N GLN A 102 -1.10 -21.54 -17.97
CA GLN A 102 -1.33 -22.60 -17.00
C GLN A 102 -1.69 -22.06 -15.60
N ALA A 103 -1.32 -20.82 -15.29
CA ALA A 103 -1.47 -20.26 -13.95
C ALA A 103 -2.88 -19.67 -13.74
N ARG A 104 -3.48 -19.99 -12.61
CA ARG A 104 -4.77 -19.42 -12.19
C ARG A 104 -4.58 -17.98 -11.73
N GLN A 105 -5.25 -17.05 -12.39
CA GLN A 105 -5.29 -15.66 -11.94
C GLN A 105 -6.27 -15.48 -10.78
N VAL A 106 -5.82 -14.85 -9.71
CA VAL A 106 -6.65 -14.49 -8.55
C VAL A 106 -6.53 -13.00 -8.26
N ALA A 107 -7.61 -12.42 -7.73
CA ALA A 107 -7.60 -11.04 -7.29
C ALA A 107 -6.82 -10.91 -5.98
N ASP A 108 -5.95 -9.91 -5.93
CA ASP A 108 -5.18 -9.62 -4.73
C ASP A 108 -6.08 -9.21 -3.55
N ARG A 109 -5.82 -9.83 -2.40
CA ARG A 109 -6.62 -9.67 -1.18
C ARG A 109 -6.60 -8.25 -0.64
N TRP A 110 -5.45 -7.57 -0.66
CA TRP A 110 -5.35 -6.22 -0.13
C TRP A 110 -6.20 -5.26 -0.98
N HIS A 111 -6.11 -5.37 -2.30
CA HIS A 111 -6.95 -4.57 -3.20
C HIS A 111 -8.44 -4.83 -3.00
N LEU A 112 -8.86 -6.07 -2.75
CA LEU A 112 -10.26 -6.37 -2.46
C LEU A 112 -10.73 -5.71 -1.16
N LEU A 113 -9.98 -5.89 -0.06
CA LEU A 113 -10.31 -5.31 1.23
C LEU A 113 -10.31 -3.77 1.19
N LYS A 114 -9.34 -3.19 0.49
CA LYS A 114 -9.23 -1.74 0.31
C LYS A 114 -10.44 -1.18 -0.42
N ASN A 115 -10.86 -1.84 -1.51
CA ASN A 115 -12.02 -1.41 -2.28
C ASN A 115 -13.33 -1.56 -1.49
N ILE A 116 -13.50 -2.65 -0.72
CA ILE A 116 -14.68 -2.84 0.13
C ILE A 116 -14.77 -1.76 1.21
N GLY A 117 -13.65 -1.30 1.76
CA GLY A 117 -13.63 -0.21 2.73
C GLY A 117 -13.90 1.16 2.10
N ASP A 118 -13.20 1.47 1.01
CA ASP A 118 -13.19 2.82 0.43
C ASP A 118 -14.43 3.13 -0.40
N GLU A 119 -14.96 2.15 -1.15
CA GLU A 119 -16.00 2.43 -2.14
C GLU A 119 -17.35 2.77 -1.50
N PRO A 120 -17.81 2.09 -0.43
CA PRO A 120 -19.00 2.52 0.30
C PRO A 120 -18.83 3.90 0.95
N GLU A 121 -17.64 4.21 1.47
CA GLU A 121 -17.33 5.53 2.02
C GLU A 121 -17.44 6.61 0.91
N ARG A 122 -16.87 6.36 -0.27
CA ARG A 122 -16.98 7.25 -1.44
C ARG A 122 -18.42 7.42 -1.93
N MET A 123 -19.18 6.33 -2.02
CA MET A 123 -20.60 6.35 -2.38
C MET A 123 -21.40 7.20 -1.39
N MET A 124 -21.16 7.00 -0.10
CA MET A 124 -21.79 7.76 0.98
C MET A 124 -21.47 9.26 0.86
N TYR A 125 -20.21 9.64 0.64
CA TYR A 125 -19.86 11.04 0.40
C TYR A 125 -20.52 11.63 -0.85
N ARG A 126 -20.58 10.87 -1.95
CA ARG A 126 -21.22 11.30 -3.20
C ARG A 126 -22.71 11.58 -3.00
N HIS A 127 -23.38 10.82 -2.14
CA HIS A 127 -24.83 10.92 -1.94
C HIS A 127 -25.21 11.65 -0.63
N MET A 128 -24.22 12.12 0.12
CA MET A 128 -24.42 12.83 1.38
C MET A 128 -25.43 13.99 1.30
N PRO A 129 -25.48 14.81 0.23
CA PRO A 129 -26.49 15.87 0.11
C PRO A 129 -27.93 15.33 0.06
N LEU A 130 -28.16 14.27 -0.73
CA LEU A 130 -29.46 13.61 -0.85
C LEU A 130 -29.85 12.90 0.45
N ILE A 131 -28.89 12.23 1.08
CA ILE A 131 -29.10 11.57 2.38
C ILE A 131 -29.50 12.63 3.42
N ARG A 132 -28.85 13.79 3.46
CA ARG A 132 -29.21 14.90 4.37
C ARG A 132 -30.61 15.45 4.08
N LEU A 133 -30.97 15.58 2.80
CA LEU A 133 -32.32 16.02 2.40
C LEU A 133 -33.38 15.03 2.93
N VAL A 134 -33.20 13.74 2.64
CA VAL A 134 -34.13 12.68 3.09
C VAL A 134 -34.21 12.61 4.61
N VAL A 135 -33.07 12.68 5.31
CA VAL A 135 -33.05 12.72 6.78
C VAL A 135 -33.81 13.93 7.32
N ARG A 136 -33.67 15.12 6.71
CA ARG A 136 -34.41 16.31 7.12
C ARG A 136 -35.92 16.13 6.91
N GLU A 137 -36.33 15.62 5.76
CA GLU A 137 -37.73 15.34 5.44
C GLU A 137 -38.35 14.28 6.36
N LEU A 138 -37.60 13.23 6.71
CA LEU A 138 -38.04 12.17 7.61
C LEU A 138 -38.08 12.65 9.08
N SER A 139 -37.12 13.48 9.51
CA SER A 139 -37.12 14.07 10.85
C SER A 139 -38.26 15.07 11.06
N LEU A 140 -38.72 15.75 10.01
CA LEU A 140 -39.90 16.61 10.06
C LEU A 140 -41.22 15.81 10.16
N LYS A 141 -41.20 14.51 9.83
CA LYS A 141 -42.38 13.63 9.79
C LYS A 141 -42.49 12.65 10.97
N LYS A 142 -41.51 12.61 11.88
CA LYS A 142 -41.47 11.62 12.97
C LYS A 142 -42.03 12.20 14.29
N SER A 143 -43.09 11.59 14.83
CA SER A 143 -43.46 11.69 16.26
C SER A 143 -42.56 10.76 17.08
N PRO A 144 -42.27 11.03 18.37
CA PRO A 144 -41.14 10.42 19.08
C PRO A 144 -41.35 8.91 19.26
N GLU A 145 -40.46 8.11 18.69
CA GLU A 145 -40.37 6.66 18.88
C GLU A 145 -38.94 6.27 19.30
N PRO A 146 -38.79 5.19 20.09
CA PRO A 146 -37.62 4.96 20.93
C PRO A 146 -36.39 4.60 20.11
N GLU A 147 -35.26 5.16 20.51
CA GLU A 147 -33.97 4.99 19.82
C GLU A 147 -33.43 3.58 19.98
N ILE A 148 -33.20 2.89 18.85
CA ILE A 148 -32.33 1.70 18.81
C ILE A 148 -30.90 2.19 19.02
N SER A 149 -30.40 2.04 20.26
CA SER A 149 -29.08 2.51 20.66
C SER A 149 -27.97 1.59 20.16
N VAL A 150 -27.30 2.01 19.10
CA VAL A 150 -25.94 1.51 18.82
C VAL A 150 -25.05 2.02 19.97
N PRO A 151 -24.23 1.18 20.65
CA PRO A 151 -23.43 1.66 21.76
C PRO A 151 -22.49 2.78 21.31
N VAL A 152 -22.77 4.01 21.74
CA VAL A 152 -22.04 5.25 21.41
C VAL A 152 -20.52 5.10 21.61
N ALA A 153 -20.11 4.19 22.49
CA ALA A 153 -18.72 3.85 22.75
C ALA A 153 -17.95 3.31 21.52
N SER A 154 -18.58 2.54 20.63
CA SER A 154 -17.91 1.92 19.47
C SER A 154 -17.59 2.95 18.38
N LEU A 155 -18.53 3.83 18.06
CA LEU A 155 -18.37 4.96 17.13
C LEU A 155 -17.32 5.96 17.65
N ARG A 156 -17.38 6.31 18.95
CA ARG A 156 -16.39 7.19 19.60
C ARG A 156 -14.96 6.62 19.53
N ARG A 157 -14.79 5.29 19.60
CA ARG A 157 -13.45 4.67 19.56
C ARG A 157 -12.79 4.83 18.19
N LEU A 158 -13.54 4.59 17.11
CA LEU A 158 -13.03 4.72 15.74
C LEU A 158 -12.75 6.17 15.38
N GLU A 159 -13.62 7.09 15.82
CA GLU A 159 -13.42 8.54 15.64
C GLU A 159 -12.19 9.05 16.39
N ARG A 160 -11.98 8.61 17.64
CA ARG A 160 -10.77 8.94 18.42
C ARG A 160 -9.51 8.45 17.72
N LEU A 161 -9.52 7.23 17.15
CA LEU A 161 -8.37 6.70 16.42
C LEU A 161 -8.10 7.51 15.13
N LYS A 162 -9.14 7.81 14.35
CA LYS A 162 -9.02 8.66 13.15
C LYS A 162 -8.50 10.07 13.49
N GLN A 163 -9.02 10.68 14.56
CA GLN A 163 -8.56 11.98 15.06
C GLN A 163 -7.10 11.93 15.55
N HIS A 164 -6.71 10.87 16.25
CA HIS A 164 -5.35 10.70 16.74
C HIS A 164 -4.34 10.59 15.58
N ILE A 165 -4.67 9.80 14.55
CA ILE A 165 -3.86 9.69 13.32
C ILE A 165 -3.76 11.04 12.60
N ARG A 166 -4.88 11.77 12.47
CA ARG A 166 -4.91 13.11 11.86
C ARG A 166 -4.07 14.11 12.64
N LYS A 167 -4.18 14.13 13.98
CA LYS A 167 -3.38 14.98 14.86
C LYS A 167 -1.89 14.69 14.72
N LYS A 168 -1.49 13.41 14.75
CA LYS A 168 -0.09 13.00 14.58
C LYS A 168 0.47 13.41 13.21
N ARG A 169 -0.32 13.26 12.15
CA ARG A 169 0.06 13.72 10.80
C ARG A 169 0.19 15.23 10.71
N HIS A 170 -0.76 15.97 11.30
CA HIS A 170 -0.73 17.42 11.31
C HIS A 170 0.46 17.95 12.11
N GLN A 171 0.73 17.39 13.30
CA GLN A 171 1.90 17.76 14.10
C GLN A 171 3.22 17.58 13.34
N ARG A 172 3.38 16.43 12.66
CA ARG A 172 4.58 16.18 11.85
C ARG A 172 4.69 17.13 10.65
N TRP A 173 3.57 17.47 10.03
CA TRP A 173 3.54 18.48 8.96
C TRP A 173 3.94 19.86 9.48
N THR A 174 3.41 20.28 10.63
CA THR A 174 3.75 21.57 11.27
C THR A 174 5.23 21.64 11.63
N GLU A 175 5.81 20.56 12.17
CA GLU A 175 7.25 20.48 12.45
C GLU A 175 8.10 20.62 11.17
N VAL A 176 7.72 19.92 10.10
CA VAL A 176 8.39 20.01 8.79
C VAL A 176 8.30 21.43 8.23
N MET A 177 7.12 22.05 8.25
CA MET A 177 6.90 23.40 7.74
C MET A 177 7.64 24.46 8.56
N ALA A 178 7.72 24.29 9.89
CA ALA A 178 8.48 25.20 10.75
C ALA A 178 9.98 25.18 10.43
N LEU A 179 10.55 24.01 10.14
CA LEU A 179 11.95 23.89 9.74
C LEU A 179 12.18 24.42 8.31
N HIS A 180 11.24 24.18 7.40
CA HIS A 180 11.28 24.73 6.05
C HIS A 180 11.26 26.27 6.06
N ASN A 181 10.38 26.87 6.86
CA ASN A 181 10.28 28.33 6.99
C ASN A 181 11.51 28.96 7.68
N LYS A 182 12.30 28.17 8.41
CA LYS A 182 13.61 28.59 8.95
C LYS A 182 14.75 28.46 7.93
N GLY A 183 14.46 28.09 6.69
CA GLY A 183 15.45 27.96 5.63
C GLY A 183 16.26 26.66 5.66
N CYS A 184 15.86 25.68 6.48
CA CYS A 184 16.54 24.39 6.50
C CYS A 184 16.37 23.65 5.17
N SER A 185 17.44 23.05 4.66
CA SER A 185 17.35 22.25 3.43
C SER A 185 16.51 20.97 3.66
N PHE A 186 15.88 20.44 2.62
CA PHE A 186 15.06 19.22 2.72
C PHE A 186 15.81 18.01 3.32
N ARG A 187 17.13 17.89 3.06
CA ARG A 187 17.99 16.86 3.69
C ARG A 187 18.08 17.04 5.21
N GLU A 188 18.18 18.27 5.65
CA GLU A 188 18.32 18.63 7.06
C GLU A 188 17.00 18.41 7.81
N ILE A 189 15.88 18.80 7.19
CA ILE A 189 14.53 18.54 7.70
C ILE A 189 14.29 17.03 7.86
N SER A 190 14.65 16.23 6.85
CA SER A 190 14.55 14.76 6.92
C SER A 190 15.39 14.18 8.05
N ARG A 191 16.61 14.70 8.26
CA ARG A 191 17.48 14.26 9.37
C ARG A 191 16.87 14.54 10.75
N ILE A 192 16.18 15.68 10.89
CA ILE A 192 15.58 16.14 12.14
C ILE A 192 14.25 15.43 12.43
N THR A 193 13.39 15.27 11.41
CA THR A 193 12.00 14.77 11.57
C THR A 193 11.82 13.28 11.30
N GLY A 194 12.89 12.59 10.85
CA GLY A 194 12.92 11.13 10.63
C GLY A 194 12.47 10.72 9.26
#